data_AF-A0A975D181-F1
#
_entry.id   AF-A0A975D181-F1
#
_cell.length_a   1.000
_cell.length_b   1.000
_cell.length_c   1.000
_cell.angle_alpha   90.00
_cell.angle_beta   90.00
_cell.angle_gamma   90.00
#
_symmetry.space_group_name_H-M   'P 1'
#
loop_
_entity.id
_entity.type
_entity.pdbx_description
1 polymer ?
#
loop_
_entity_poly.entity_id
_entity_poly.type
_entity_poly.pdbx_seq_one_letter_code
_entity_poly.pdbx_strand_id
1 'polypeptide(L)'
;MGTAIPTRRAALGTLIAAPFVIGAPVAALPSPAAGAFEQALATLERAKAAHYAAIETMDAAEAAFYAACQPRQPMAELADSERAARKQADVEARQRFGVDEALEMEGLAGSAACDALAAVLATPAPDIAAVVLKIELARDGSLGIDDLAPVLADLRRLGAPLASVGAGRS
;
A
#
# COMPACT_ATOMS: atom_id res chain seq x y z
N MET A 1 25.00 -20.81 10.01
CA MET A 1 24.40 -20.36 8.73
C MET A 1 22.90 -20.58 8.83
N GLY A 2 22.14 -19.50 8.95
CA GLY A 2 20.67 -19.50 9.01
C GLY A 2 20.22 -18.12 8.58
N THR A 3 19.64 -18.05 7.38
CA THR A 3 19.33 -16.85 6.63
C THR A 3 18.28 -16.01 7.34
N ALA A 4 18.58 -14.73 7.54
CA ALA A 4 17.65 -13.71 8.00
C ALA A 4 16.42 -13.71 7.09
N ILE A 5 15.23 -13.87 7.67
CA ILE A 5 13.96 -13.58 7.03
C ILE A 5 13.91 -12.06 6.92
N PRO A 6 13.94 -11.45 5.71
CA PRO A 6 13.75 -10.03 5.59
C PRO A 6 12.28 -9.74 5.91
N THR A 7 12.05 -9.23 7.11
CA THR A 7 10.77 -8.69 7.58
C THR A 7 10.31 -7.63 6.58
N ARG A 8 9.39 -7.99 5.67
CA ARG A 8 8.65 -7.02 4.85
C ARG A 8 7.62 -6.30 5.73
N ARG A 9 8.12 -5.55 6.71
CA ARG A 9 7.37 -4.50 7.41
C ARG A 9 7.70 -3.19 6.70
N ALA A 10 7.14 -3.00 5.51
CA ALA A 10 7.25 -1.73 4.79
C ALA A 10 6.00 -0.90 5.06
N ALA A 11 6.18 0.04 5.99
CA ALA A 11 5.44 1.28 6.20
C ALA A 11 4.09 1.46 5.45
N LEU A 12 2.99 1.34 6.20
CA LEU A 12 1.77 2.12 5.95
C LEU A 12 1.41 2.83 7.26
N GLY A 13 2.34 3.68 7.71
CA GLY A 13 2.23 4.45 8.95
C GLY A 13 1.73 5.86 8.72
N THR A 14 0.44 6.05 9.04
CA THR A 14 -0.17 7.26 9.62
C THR A 14 -0.14 8.56 8.82
N LEU A 15 -1.29 8.94 8.26
CA LEU A 15 -1.64 10.35 8.04
C LEU A 15 -2.99 10.67 8.69
N ILE A 16 -2.88 11.38 9.81
CA ILE A 16 -4.01 12.06 10.46
C ILE A 16 -4.47 13.16 9.50
N ALA A 17 -5.73 13.08 9.09
CA ALA A 17 -6.36 14.07 8.23
C ALA A 17 -6.29 15.48 8.86
N ALA A 18 -5.58 16.40 8.22
CA ALA A 18 -5.66 17.83 8.53
C ALA A 18 -6.71 18.50 7.61
N PRO A 19 -7.69 19.24 8.13
CA PRO A 19 -8.66 19.94 7.29
C PRO A 19 -8.03 21.21 6.72
N PHE A 20 -7.70 21.22 5.43
CA PHE A 20 -7.43 22.46 4.71
C PHE A 20 -8.74 23.07 4.21
N VAL A 21 -9.11 24.22 4.76
CA VAL A 21 -10.15 25.10 4.22
C VAL A 21 -9.52 25.91 3.09
N ILE A 22 -9.95 25.68 1.85
CA ILE A 22 -9.62 26.54 0.70
C ILE A 22 -10.92 27.13 0.14
N GLY A 23 -10.86 28.44 -0.14
CA GLY A 23 -11.98 29.33 -0.42
C GLY A 23 -12.79 29.05 -1.69
N ALA A 24 -13.85 29.85 -1.81
CA ALA A 24 -15.01 29.72 -2.70
C ALA A 24 -14.75 29.21 -4.15
N PRO A 25 -15.65 28.37 -4.70
CA PRO A 25 -15.47 27.77 -6.00
C PRO A 25 -15.81 28.74 -7.14
N VAL A 26 -14.83 29.00 -8.01
CA VAL A 26 -15.12 29.28 -9.41
C VAL A 26 -15.49 27.94 -10.03
N ALA A 27 -16.71 27.82 -10.55
CA ALA A 27 -17.20 26.58 -11.17
C ALA A 27 -16.38 26.24 -12.43
N ALA A 28 -15.28 25.51 -12.25
CA ALA A 28 -14.58 24.83 -13.32
C ALA A 28 -15.43 23.63 -13.74
N LEU A 29 -15.79 23.55 -15.03
CA LEU A 29 -16.40 22.34 -15.57
C LEU A 29 -15.47 21.15 -15.29
N PRO A 30 -15.98 20.03 -14.75
CA PRO A 30 -15.12 18.90 -14.40
C PRO A 30 -14.44 18.38 -15.66
N SER A 31 -13.11 18.49 -15.69
CA SER A 31 -12.31 17.87 -16.74
C SER A 31 -12.49 16.35 -16.66
N PRO A 32 -12.59 15.62 -17.79
CA PRO A 32 -12.63 14.16 -17.77
C PRO A 32 -11.41 13.54 -17.05
N ALA A 33 -10.27 14.25 -17.02
CA ALA A 33 -9.11 13.84 -16.22
C ALA A 33 -9.36 13.92 -14.71
N ALA A 34 -10.15 14.90 -14.24
CA ALA A 34 -10.48 15.03 -12.82
C ALA A 34 -11.36 13.87 -12.34
N GLY A 35 -12.40 13.52 -13.11
CA GLY A 35 -13.28 12.39 -12.77
C GLY A 35 -12.55 11.05 -12.74
N ALA A 36 -11.65 10.80 -13.72
CA ALA A 36 -10.84 9.58 -13.74
C ALA A 36 -9.87 9.51 -12.55
N PHE A 37 -9.26 10.64 -12.18
CA PHE A 37 -8.35 10.73 -11.04
C PHE A 37 -9.06 10.50 -9.70
N GLU A 38 -10.24 11.10 -9.50
CA GLU A 38 -11.08 10.87 -8.32
C GLU A 38 -11.51 9.40 -8.21
N GLN A 39 -11.88 8.76 -9.31
CA GLN A 39 -12.26 7.35 -9.33
C GLN A 39 -11.07 6.44 -8.98
N ALA A 40 -9.87 6.77 -9.46
CA ALA A 40 -8.65 6.05 -9.10
C ALA A 40 -8.34 6.18 -7.60
N LEU A 41 -8.46 7.39 -7.02
CA LEU A 41 -8.29 7.62 -5.58
C LEU A 41 -9.32 6.84 -4.75
N ALA A 42 -10.60 6.87 -5.14
CA ALA A 42 -11.65 6.10 -4.46
C ALA A 42 -11.40 4.58 -4.51
N THR A 43 -10.70 4.11 -5.54
CA THR A 43 -10.31 2.69 -5.66
C THR A 43 -9.12 2.38 -4.74
N LEU A 44 -8.13 3.26 -4.68
CA LEU A 44 -7.01 3.15 -3.74
C LEU A 44 -7.48 3.14 -2.28
N GLU A 45 -8.37 4.05 -1.89
CA GLU A 45 -8.89 4.10 -0.52
C GLU A 45 -9.65 2.83 -0.12
N ARG A 46 -10.45 2.26 -1.04
CA ARG A 46 -11.11 0.98 -0.81
C ARG A 46 -10.11 -0.18 -0.68
N ALA A 47 -9.07 -0.19 -1.51
CA ALA A 47 -8.03 -1.21 -1.44
C ALA A 47 -7.23 -1.12 -0.13
N LYS A 48 -6.88 0.09 0.32
CA LYS A 48 -6.22 0.32 1.63
C LYS A 48 -7.11 -0.12 2.79
N ALA A 49 -8.39 0.22 2.76
CA ALA A 49 -9.34 -0.23 3.78
C ALA A 49 -9.45 -1.76 3.85
N ALA A 50 -9.49 -2.44 2.70
CA ALA A 50 -9.48 -3.90 2.63
C ALA A 50 -8.18 -4.50 3.19
N HIS A 51 -7.03 -3.89 2.89
CA HIS A 51 -5.75 -4.31 3.44
C HIS A 51 -5.67 -4.15 4.96
N TYR A 52 -6.14 -3.03 5.51
CA TYR A 52 -6.20 -2.84 6.97
C TYR A 52 -7.12 -3.86 7.65
N ALA A 53 -8.29 -4.14 7.07
CA ALA A 53 -9.18 -5.18 7.59
C ALA A 53 -8.54 -6.58 7.55
N ALA A 54 -7.73 -6.87 6.53
CA ALA A 54 -7.00 -8.13 6.44
C ALA A 54 -5.88 -8.22 7.48
N ILE A 55 -5.16 -7.13 7.75
CA ILE A 55 -4.18 -7.04 8.84
C ILE A 55 -4.85 -7.31 10.19
N GLU A 56 -5.99 -6.67 10.48
CA GLU A 56 -6.72 -6.90 11.73
C GLU A 56 -7.15 -8.37 11.89
N THR A 57 -7.56 -9.00 10.79
CA THR A 57 -7.93 -10.42 10.78
C THR A 57 -6.72 -11.32 11.05
N MET A 58 -5.57 -11.00 10.46
CA MET A 58 -4.31 -11.71 10.70
C MET A 58 -3.86 -11.55 12.16
N ASP A 59 -3.85 -10.33 12.70
CA ASP A 59 -3.49 -10.06 14.09
C ASP A 59 -4.38 -10.84 15.07
N ALA A 60 -5.69 -10.91 14.79
CA ALA A 60 -6.63 -11.69 15.60
C ALA A 60 -6.35 -13.21 15.53
N ALA A 61 -6.06 -13.74 14.34
CA ALA A 61 -5.71 -15.14 14.15
C ALA A 61 -4.40 -15.51 14.86
N GLU A 62 -3.37 -14.66 14.73
CA GLU A 62 -2.10 -14.83 15.45
C GLU A 62 -2.28 -14.77 16.97
N ALA A 63 -3.05 -13.80 17.48
CA ALA A 63 -3.32 -13.68 18.90
C ALA A 63 -4.02 -14.93 19.46
N ALA A 64 -5.00 -15.48 18.73
CA ALA A 64 -5.70 -16.71 19.11
C ALA A 64 -4.73 -17.92 19.11
N PHE A 65 -3.89 -18.02 18.09
CA PHE A 65 -2.85 -19.04 17.99
C PHE A 65 -1.87 -18.98 19.18
N TYR A 66 -1.31 -17.80 19.48
CA TYR A 66 -0.36 -17.64 20.58
C TYR A 66 -0.99 -17.87 21.95
N ALA A 67 -2.25 -17.46 22.15
CA ALA A 67 -2.98 -17.72 23.39
C ALA A 67 -3.18 -19.24 23.63
N ALA A 68 -3.40 -20.00 22.56
CA ALA A 68 -3.58 -21.46 22.63
C ALA A 68 -2.25 -22.23 22.76
N CYS A 69 -1.15 -21.70 22.23
CA CYS A 69 0.12 -22.42 22.09
C CYS A 69 1.19 -22.05 23.14
N GLN A 70 0.80 -21.65 24.36
CA GLN A 70 1.75 -21.22 25.41
C GLN A 70 3.02 -22.11 25.48
N PRO A 71 4.23 -21.52 25.51
CA PRO A 71 5.45 -22.29 25.35
C PRO A 71 5.71 -23.16 26.59
N ARG A 72 5.73 -24.49 26.42
CA ARG A 72 6.04 -25.44 27.51
C ARG A 72 7.50 -25.90 27.62
N GLN A 73 8.38 -25.56 26.68
CA GLN A 73 9.85 -25.74 26.76
C GLN A 73 10.54 -25.17 25.49
N PRO A 74 11.83 -24.81 25.51
CA PRO A 74 12.56 -24.37 24.32
C PRO A 74 12.86 -25.53 23.34
N MET A 75 12.72 -25.30 22.04
CA MET A 75 12.90 -26.30 20.96
C MET A 75 14.31 -26.94 20.90
N ALA A 76 15.32 -26.28 21.46
CA ALA A 76 16.69 -26.76 21.48
C ALA A 76 16.88 -27.99 22.39
N GLU A 77 16.02 -28.15 23.40
CA GLU A 77 16.10 -29.20 24.42
C GLU A 77 15.30 -30.46 24.08
N LEU A 78 14.51 -30.42 23.00
CA LEU A 78 13.64 -31.52 22.58
C LEU A 78 14.38 -32.56 21.74
N ALA A 79 14.04 -33.84 21.93
CA ALA A 79 14.48 -34.91 21.05
C ALA A 79 13.90 -34.72 19.63
N ASP A 80 14.52 -35.29 18.60
CA ASP A 80 14.09 -35.06 17.20
C ASP A 80 12.65 -35.52 16.92
N SER A 81 12.20 -36.61 17.55
CA SER A 81 10.81 -37.09 17.47
C SER A 81 9.82 -36.11 18.09
N GLU A 82 10.19 -35.47 19.20
CA GLU A 82 9.36 -34.48 19.89
C GLU A 82 9.34 -33.15 19.13
N ARG A 83 10.48 -32.77 18.52
CA ARG A 83 10.54 -31.61 17.61
C ARG A 83 9.63 -31.79 16.41
N ALA A 84 9.61 -32.98 15.81
CA ALA A 84 8.73 -33.27 14.67
C ALA A 84 7.25 -33.23 15.08
N ALA A 85 6.88 -33.86 16.20
CA ALA A 85 5.52 -33.84 16.74
C ALA A 85 5.06 -32.41 17.09
N ARG A 86 5.95 -31.59 17.65
CA ARG A 86 5.64 -30.20 17.98
C ARG A 86 5.45 -29.33 16.73
N LYS A 87 6.30 -29.48 15.71
CA LYS A 87 6.09 -28.80 14.42
C LYS A 87 4.75 -29.18 13.80
N GLN A 88 4.37 -30.45 13.87
CA GLN A 88 3.09 -30.92 13.37
C GLN A 88 1.92 -30.29 14.14
N ALA A 89 2.00 -30.24 15.47
CA ALA A 89 1.00 -29.58 16.31
C ALA A 89 0.90 -28.06 16.05
N ASP A 90 2.02 -27.39 15.79
CA ASP A 90 2.04 -25.96 15.41
C ASP A 90 1.35 -25.74 14.06
N VAL A 91 1.59 -26.61 13.07
CA VAL A 91 0.91 -26.56 11.76
C VAL A 91 -0.60 -26.76 11.92
N GLU A 92 -1.02 -27.77 12.68
CA GLU A 92 -2.44 -28.05 12.93
C GLU A 92 -3.12 -26.90 13.70
N ALA A 93 -2.41 -26.30 14.66
CA ALA A 93 -2.91 -25.14 15.38
C ALA A 93 -3.05 -23.91 14.47
N ARG A 94 -2.06 -23.64 13.60
CA ARG A 94 -2.16 -22.55 12.60
C ARG A 94 -3.36 -22.72 11.68
N GLN A 95 -3.59 -23.94 11.18
CA GLN A 95 -4.76 -24.27 10.37
C GLN A 95 -6.07 -24.09 11.16
N ARG A 96 -6.11 -24.56 12.41
CA ARG A 96 -7.30 -24.43 13.27
C ARG A 96 -7.68 -22.97 13.53
N PHE A 97 -6.70 -22.09 13.66
CA PHE A 97 -6.92 -20.65 13.90
C PHE A 97 -6.96 -19.82 12.62
N GLY A 98 -6.84 -20.44 11.44
CA GLY A 98 -6.93 -19.76 10.15
C GLY A 98 -5.78 -18.78 9.88
N VAL A 99 -4.60 -19.00 10.48
CA VAL A 99 -3.47 -18.06 10.39
C VAL A 99 -2.93 -17.99 8.96
N ASP A 100 -2.88 -19.12 8.27
CA ASP A 100 -2.34 -19.19 6.91
C ASP A 100 -3.29 -18.54 5.90
N GLU A 101 -4.60 -18.76 6.04
CA GLU A 101 -5.64 -18.11 5.24
C GLU A 101 -5.67 -16.60 5.48
N ALA A 102 -5.52 -16.15 6.73
CA ALA A 102 -5.46 -14.72 7.06
C ALA A 102 -4.22 -14.04 6.47
N LEU A 103 -3.07 -14.72 6.50
CA LEU A 103 -1.83 -14.25 5.88
C LEU A 103 -1.96 -14.16 4.35
N GLU A 104 -2.60 -15.15 3.70
CA GLU A 104 -2.84 -15.10 2.26
C GLU A 104 -3.77 -13.93 1.89
N MET A 105 -4.85 -13.72 2.65
CA MET A 105 -5.75 -12.59 2.44
C MET A 105 -5.06 -11.24 2.63
N GLU A 106 -4.20 -11.10 3.64
CA GLU A 106 -3.38 -9.89 3.87
C GLU A 106 -2.48 -9.61 2.67
N GLY A 107 -1.79 -10.63 2.16
CA GLY A 107 -0.92 -10.52 1.00
C GLY A 107 -1.67 -10.12 -0.27
N LEU A 108 -2.83 -10.72 -0.53
CA LEU A 108 -3.68 -10.39 -1.68
C LEU A 108 -4.21 -8.95 -1.59
N ALA A 109 -4.69 -8.53 -0.42
CA ALA A 109 -5.20 -7.19 -0.20
C ALA A 109 -4.07 -6.13 -0.30
N GLY A 110 -2.86 -6.47 0.18
CA GLY A 110 -1.67 -5.63 0.05
C GLY A 110 -1.27 -5.44 -1.42
N SER A 111 -1.24 -6.52 -2.20
CA SER A 111 -0.98 -6.46 -3.63
C SER A 111 -2.01 -5.57 -4.35
N ALA A 112 -3.29 -5.74 -4.04
CA ALA A 112 -4.36 -4.92 -4.63
C ALA A 112 -4.21 -3.42 -4.28
N ALA A 113 -3.76 -3.09 -3.06
CA ALA A 113 -3.47 -1.71 -2.67
C ALA A 113 -2.29 -1.12 -3.45
N CYS A 114 -1.23 -1.90 -3.68
CA CYS A 114 -0.10 -1.49 -4.52
C CYS A 114 -0.54 -1.26 -5.98
N ASP A 115 -1.35 -2.15 -6.54
CA ASP A 115 -1.86 -2.03 -7.91
C ASP A 115 -2.75 -0.78 -8.06
N ALA A 116 -3.60 -0.51 -7.07
CA ALA A 116 -4.43 0.69 -7.06
C ALA A 116 -3.60 1.97 -6.95
N LEU A 117 -2.50 1.96 -6.18
CA LEU A 117 -1.57 3.08 -6.08
C LEU A 117 -0.88 3.33 -7.43
N ALA A 118 -0.40 2.28 -8.08
CA ALA A 118 0.19 2.38 -9.42
C ALA A 118 -0.81 2.96 -10.43
N ALA A 119 -2.08 2.55 -10.36
CA ALA A 119 -3.14 3.08 -11.21
C ALA A 119 -3.40 4.58 -10.97
N VAL A 120 -3.38 5.05 -9.72
CA VAL A 120 -3.47 6.48 -9.39
C VAL A 120 -2.30 7.24 -10.01
N LEU A 121 -1.07 6.74 -9.87
CA LEU A 121 0.11 7.39 -10.42
C LEU A 121 0.09 7.44 -11.95
N ALA A 122 -0.40 6.40 -12.61
CA ALA A 122 -0.55 6.35 -14.06
C ALA A 122 -1.68 7.27 -14.59
N THR A 123 -2.70 7.57 -13.77
CA THR A 123 -3.85 8.39 -14.18
C THR A 123 -3.46 9.86 -14.27
N PRO A 124 -3.56 10.55 -15.43
CA PRO A 124 -3.11 11.94 -15.57
C PRO A 124 -3.71 12.89 -14.52
N ALA A 125 -2.85 13.66 -13.84
CA ALA A 125 -3.31 14.59 -12.81
C ALA A 125 -4.11 15.78 -13.40
N PRO A 126 -5.32 16.11 -12.92
CA PRO A 126 -6.07 17.24 -13.48
C PRO A 126 -5.36 18.59 -13.29
N ASP A 127 -4.62 18.76 -12.21
CA ASP A 127 -3.96 20.02 -11.82
C ASP A 127 -2.72 19.77 -10.94
N ILE A 128 -2.06 20.85 -10.51
CA ILE A 128 -0.87 20.79 -9.66
C ILE A 128 -1.16 20.21 -8.27
N ALA A 129 -2.36 20.42 -7.72
CA ALA A 129 -2.72 19.86 -6.41
C ALA A 129 -2.78 18.32 -6.47
N ALA A 130 -3.35 17.76 -7.54
CA ALA A 130 -3.34 16.33 -7.79
C ALA A 130 -1.93 15.76 -8.00
N VAL A 131 -1.01 16.54 -8.60
CA VAL A 131 0.41 16.15 -8.69
C VAL A 131 1.07 16.08 -7.31
N VAL A 132 0.82 17.08 -6.46
CA VAL A 132 1.33 17.07 -5.08
C VAL A 132 0.82 15.85 -4.32
N LEU A 133 -0.47 15.53 -4.44
CA LEU A 133 -1.05 14.33 -3.84
C LEU A 133 -0.37 13.04 -4.33
N LYS A 134 -0.06 12.92 -5.63
CA LYS A 134 0.70 11.77 -6.15
C LYS A 134 2.08 11.65 -5.51
N ILE A 135 2.78 12.77 -5.28
CA ILE A 135 4.09 12.78 -4.62
C ILE A 135 3.98 12.29 -3.18
N GLU A 136 2.96 12.76 -2.44
CA GLU A 136 2.68 12.31 -1.08
C GLU A 136 2.39 10.81 -1.04
N LEU A 137 1.50 10.34 -1.92
CA LEU A 137 1.16 8.92 -2.04
C LEU A 137 2.37 8.06 -2.42
N ALA A 138 3.23 8.53 -3.33
CA ALA A 138 4.43 7.81 -3.72
C ALA A 138 5.46 7.72 -2.58
N ARG A 139 5.60 8.80 -1.80
CA ARG A 139 6.44 8.83 -0.60
C ARG A 139 5.94 7.83 0.44
N ASP A 140 4.64 7.84 0.73
CA ASP A 140 4.04 6.96 1.73
C ASP A 140 4.09 5.50 1.30
N GLY A 141 3.94 5.22 0.00
CA GLY A 141 4.07 3.90 -0.60
C GLY A 141 5.50 3.37 -0.72
N SER A 142 6.51 4.12 -0.25
CA SER A 142 7.94 3.77 -0.37
C SER A 142 8.37 3.45 -1.81
N LEU A 143 7.79 4.14 -2.79
CA LEU A 143 8.06 3.89 -4.20
C LEU A 143 9.48 4.33 -4.58
N GLY A 144 10.04 3.63 -5.55
CA GLY A 144 11.36 3.91 -6.10
C GLY A 144 11.35 5.17 -6.96
N ILE A 145 12.55 5.68 -7.28
CA ILE A 145 12.69 6.84 -8.16
C ILE A 145 12.13 6.57 -9.57
N ASP A 146 12.17 5.31 -10.01
CA ASP A 146 11.66 4.87 -11.32
C ASP A 146 10.13 4.98 -11.42
N ASP A 147 9.42 4.88 -10.28
CA ASP A 147 7.96 4.98 -10.20
C ASP A 147 7.45 6.43 -10.30
N LEU A 148 8.37 7.42 -10.25
CA LEU A 148 8.03 8.84 -10.33
C LEU A 148 7.90 9.35 -11.78
N ALA A 149 8.20 8.53 -12.79
CA ALA A 149 8.09 8.94 -14.19
C ALA A 149 6.71 9.54 -14.58
N PRO A 150 5.56 8.98 -14.13
CA PRO A 150 4.25 9.57 -14.39
C PRO A 150 4.06 10.95 -13.74
N VAL A 151 4.59 11.15 -12.53
CA VAL A 151 4.53 12.43 -11.81
C VAL A 151 5.30 13.52 -12.57
N LEU A 152 6.49 13.17 -13.08
CA LEU A 152 7.30 14.06 -13.90
C LEU A 152 6.60 14.39 -15.24
N ALA A 153 5.89 13.43 -15.83
CA ALA A 153 5.10 13.66 -17.05
C ALA A 153 3.97 14.66 -16.80
N ASP A 154 3.27 14.57 -15.66
CA ASP A 154 2.23 15.51 -15.29
C ASP A 154 2.77 16.92 -15.02
N LEU A 155 3.91 17.04 -14.32
CA LEU A 155 4.57 18.33 -14.11
C LEU A 155 4.93 19.01 -15.43
N ARG A 156 5.44 18.26 -16.42
CA ARG A 156 5.75 18.80 -17.76
C ARG A 156 4.49 19.25 -18.49
N ARG A 157 3.41 18.47 -18.41
CA ARG A 157 2.12 18.78 -19.06
C ARG A 157 1.48 20.02 -18.46
N LEU A 158 1.51 20.16 -17.13
CA LEU A 158 0.87 21.27 -16.41
C LEU A 158 1.76 22.52 -16.32
N GLY A 159 3.08 22.37 -16.43
CA GLY A 159 4.06 23.44 -16.34
C GLY A 159 4.49 24.08 -17.67
N ALA A 160 3.93 23.68 -18.82
CA ALA A 160 4.36 24.21 -20.11
C ALA A 160 3.55 25.45 -20.58
N PRO A 161 4.20 26.62 -20.76
CA PRO A 161 4.23 27.32 -22.03
C PRO A 161 5.33 26.70 -22.90
N LEU A 162 4.96 26.21 -24.08
CA LEU A 162 5.92 25.79 -25.10
C LEU A 162 6.80 27.00 -25.47
N ALA A 163 8.12 26.85 -25.35
CA ALA A 163 9.03 27.65 -26.15
C ALA A 163 8.76 27.35 -27.64
N SER A 164 7.86 28.10 -28.26
CA SER A 164 7.70 28.16 -29.73
C SER A 164 7.25 29.53 -30.25
N VAL A 165 7.50 30.62 -29.51
CA VAL A 165 7.54 31.98 -30.07
C VAL A 165 9.00 32.35 -30.29
N GLY A 166 9.60 31.77 -31.32
CA GLY A 166 11.05 31.92 -31.57
C GLY A 166 11.54 31.37 -32.89
N ALA A 167 10.67 31.19 -33.89
CA ALA A 167 11.09 31.07 -35.29
C ALA A 167 10.72 32.38 -36.00
N GLY A 168 11.42 33.44 -35.61
CA GLY A 168 11.29 34.78 -36.15
C GLY A 168 12.65 35.46 -36.21
N ARG A 169 13.62 34.80 -36.86
CA ARG A 169 14.88 35.33 -37.41
C ARG A 169 15.27 34.31 -38.49
N SER A 170 15.38 34.62 -39.78
CA SER A 170 15.76 35.86 -40.46
C SER A 170 15.19 35.85 -41.87
#